data_AF-A0A2G9MD48-F1
#
_entry.id   AF-A0A2G9MD48-F1
#
_cell.length_a   1.000
_cell.length_b   1.000
_cell.length_c   1.000
_cell.angle_alpha   90.00
_cell.angle_beta   90.00
_cell.angle_gamma   90.00
#
_symmetry.space_group_name_H-M   'P 1'
#
loop_
_entity.id
_entity.type
_entity.pdbx_description
1 polymer ?
#
loop_
_entity_poly.entity_id
_entity_poly.type
_entity_poly.pdbx_seq_one_letter_code
_entity_poly.pdbx_strand_id
1 'polypeptide(L)'
;MDVERIQKVNNLAVDLFKQGLARDREDAIAQAETIFKKNEMEDYANFKETVSDTKRKESTDSVALDDDTIKTILAKNTTFLVNTIKEFKEKVDSLEREVTVLKSTLARQSSAQRMATVPPIQGFSQQTEQPATKSEPIKDHPRSGNYNDTDVSIEKFFYMGNK
;
A
#
# COMPACT_ATOMS: atom_id res chain seq x y z
N MET A 1 -23.97 -3.18 15.15
CA MET A 1 -23.62 -2.58 13.85
C MET A 1 -22.13 -2.79 13.64
N ASP A 2 -21.75 -3.36 12.51
CA ASP A 2 -20.34 -3.59 12.19
C ASP A 2 -19.62 -2.25 11.97
N VAL A 3 -18.39 -2.14 12.49
CA VAL A 3 -17.59 -0.93 12.41
C VAL A 3 -17.37 -0.50 10.95
N GLU A 4 -17.21 -1.45 10.05
CA GLU A 4 -17.06 -1.20 8.61
C GLU A 4 -18.31 -0.60 7.97
N ARG A 5 -19.50 -1.05 8.38
CA ARG A 5 -20.77 -0.51 7.86
C ARG A 5 -20.93 0.95 8.26
N ILE A 6 -20.63 1.27 9.53
CA ILE A 6 -20.67 2.65 10.04
C ILE A 6 -19.66 3.54 9.29
N GLN A 7 -18.45 3.05 9.01
CA GLN A 7 -17.47 3.80 8.22
C GLN A 7 -17.95 4.06 6.79
N LYS A 8 -18.53 3.07 6.13
CA LYS A 8 -19.06 3.23 4.76
C LYS A 8 -20.24 4.19 4.70
N VAL A 9 -21.17 4.10 5.66
CA VAL A 9 -22.29 5.05 5.78
C VAL A 9 -21.78 6.46 6.05
N ASN A 10 -20.79 6.64 6.92
CA ASN A 10 -20.20 7.94 7.20
C ASN A 10 -19.49 8.54 5.97
N ASN A 11 -18.75 7.73 5.21
CA ASN A 11 -18.10 8.18 3.98
C ASN A 11 -19.14 8.58 2.93
N LEU A 12 -20.16 7.75 2.73
CA LEU A 12 -21.25 8.05 1.80
C LEU A 12 -22.04 9.29 2.21
N ALA A 13 -22.32 9.47 3.50
CA ALA A 13 -23.00 10.66 4.02
C ALA A 13 -22.18 11.94 3.78
N VAL A 14 -20.86 11.87 3.97
CA VAL A 14 -19.97 13.00 3.66
C VAL A 14 -20.00 13.34 2.17
N ASP A 15 -20.05 12.33 1.29
CA ASP A 15 -20.10 12.56 -0.16
C ASP A 15 -21.47 13.08 -0.62
N LEU A 16 -22.58 12.58 -0.06
CA LEU A 16 -23.93 13.10 -0.32
C LEU A 16 -24.08 14.56 0.11
N PHE A 17 -23.46 14.94 1.23
CA PHE A 17 -23.43 16.32 1.69
C PHE A 17 -22.58 17.21 0.79
N LYS A 18 -21.38 16.76 0.39
CA LYS A 18 -20.50 17.49 -0.53
C LYS A 18 -21.13 17.74 -1.90
N GLN A 19 -21.90 16.77 -2.39
CA GLN A 19 -22.59 16.87 -3.67
C GLN A 19 -23.89 17.70 -3.59
N GLY A 20 -24.31 18.10 -2.38
CA GLY A 20 -25.52 18.89 -2.17
C GLY A 20 -26.82 18.10 -2.34
N LEU A 21 -26.75 16.76 -2.30
CA LEU A 21 -27.95 15.89 -2.35
C LEU A 21 -28.71 15.88 -1.02
N ALA A 22 -28.01 16.13 0.09
CA ALA A 22 -28.59 16.26 1.41
C ALA A 22 -28.45 17.68 1.93
N ARG A 23 -29.48 18.16 2.63
CA ARG A 23 -29.52 19.54 3.16
C ARG A 23 -28.71 19.68 4.44
N ASP A 24 -28.76 18.65 5.27
CA ASP A 24 -28.13 18.60 6.59
C ASP A 24 -27.32 17.32 6.77
N ARG A 25 -26.39 17.34 7.72
CA ARG A 25 -25.52 16.19 8.01
C ARG A 25 -26.31 14.97 8.48
N GLU A 26 -27.39 15.19 9.25
CA GLU A 26 -28.27 14.11 9.72
C GLU A 26 -29.11 13.51 8.57
N ASP A 27 -29.59 14.36 7.67
CA ASP A 27 -30.30 13.95 6.44
C ASP A 27 -29.38 13.13 5.52
N ALA A 28 -28.11 13.53 5.39
CA ALA A 28 -27.11 12.78 4.63
C ALA A 28 -26.84 11.38 5.21
N ILE A 29 -26.82 11.25 6.54
CA ILE A 29 -26.65 9.96 7.22
C ILE A 29 -27.88 9.08 7.02
N ALA A 30 -29.09 9.63 7.15
CA ALA A 30 -30.32 8.88 6.90
C ALA A 30 -30.42 8.40 5.44
N GLN A 31 -30.04 9.24 4.48
CA GLN A 31 -29.98 8.87 3.07
C GLN A 31 -28.90 7.81 2.79
N ALA A 32 -27.71 7.95 3.39
CA ALA A 32 -26.67 6.95 3.26
C ALA A 32 -27.07 5.58 3.86
N GLU A 33 -27.75 5.58 5.01
CA GLU A 33 -28.27 4.35 5.63
C GLU A 33 -29.36 3.68 4.79
N THR A 34 -30.27 4.45 4.20
CA THR A 34 -31.33 3.90 3.34
C THR A 34 -30.77 3.28 2.07
N ILE A 35 -29.77 3.91 1.45
CA ILE A 35 -29.05 3.35 0.29
C ILE A 35 -28.35 2.05 0.67
N PHE A 36 -27.64 2.01 1.81
CA PHE A 36 -26.95 0.81 2.26
C PHE A 36 -27.92 -0.34 2.58
N LYS A 37 -29.03 -0.06 3.27
CA LYS A 37 -30.07 -1.06 3.58
C LYS A 37 -30.73 -1.60 2.31
N LYS A 38 -30.96 -0.74 1.31
CA LYS A 38 -31.50 -1.15 0.01
C LYS A 38 -30.53 -2.06 -0.74
N ASN A 39 -29.24 -1.70 -0.79
CA ASN A 39 -28.22 -2.53 -1.42
C ASN A 39 -28.05 -3.88 -0.72
N GLU A 40 -28.06 -3.94 0.62
CA GLU A 40 -28.01 -5.22 1.35
C GLU A 40 -29.23 -6.11 1.07
N MET A 41 -30.40 -5.50 0.85
CA MET A 41 -31.62 -6.24 0.53
C MET A 41 -31.63 -6.72 -0.94
N GLU A 42 -31.11 -5.92 -1.87
CA GLU A 42 -30.91 -6.31 -3.27
C GLU A 42 -29.83 -7.38 -3.39
N ASP A 43 -28.73 -7.27 -2.66
CA ASP A 43 -27.67 -8.28 -2.61
C ASP A 43 -28.19 -9.60 -2.01
N TYR A 44 -29.03 -9.54 -0.97
CA TYR A 44 -29.65 -10.73 -0.40
C TYR A 44 -30.73 -11.33 -1.32
N ALA A 45 -31.47 -10.50 -2.05
CA ALA A 45 -32.43 -10.96 -3.06
C ALA A 45 -31.72 -11.65 -4.24
N ASN A 46 -30.64 -11.04 -4.76
CA ASN A 46 -29.81 -11.58 -5.83
C ASN A 46 -29.07 -12.86 -5.39
N PHE A 47 -28.60 -12.90 -4.13
CA PHE A 47 -28.00 -14.10 -3.54
C PHE A 47 -29.03 -15.22 -3.36
N LYS A 48 -30.24 -14.89 -2.88
CA LYS A 48 -31.32 -15.88 -2.77
C LYS A 48 -31.77 -16.38 -4.13
N GLU A 49 -31.83 -15.53 -5.15
CA GLU A 49 -32.16 -15.92 -6.53
C GLU A 49 -31.10 -16.87 -7.09
N THR A 50 -29.81 -16.55 -6.96
CA THR A 50 -28.72 -17.46 -7.38
C THR A 50 -28.67 -18.78 -6.59
N VAL A 51 -29.00 -18.78 -5.30
CA VAL A 51 -29.05 -20.00 -4.47
C VAL A 51 -30.32 -20.83 -4.72
N SER A 52 -31.43 -20.18 -5.11
CA SER A 52 -32.67 -20.89 -5.47
C SER A 52 -32.66 -21.41 -6.91
N ASP A 53 -31.93 -20.75 -7.82
CA ASP A 53 -31.66 -21.26 -9.18
C ASP A 53 -30.69 -22.44 -9.19
N THR A 54 -29.73 -22.49 -8.26
CA THR A 54 -28.84 -23.67 -8.12
C THR A 54 -29.55 -24.87 -7.53
N LYS A 55 -30.56 -24.69 -6.66
CA LYS A 55 -31.37 -25.81 -6.13
C LYS A 55 -32.50 -26.28 -7.05
N ARG A 56 -32.90 -25.48 -8.05
CA ARG A 56 -33.94 -25.86 -9.04
C ARG A 56 -33.39 -26.49 -10.33
N LYS A 57 -32.06 -26.50 -10.53
CA LYS A 57 -31.40 -27.08 -11.71
C LYS A 57 -30.71 -28.43 -11.47
N GLU A 58 -31.10 -29.18 -10.44
CA GLU A 58 -30.60 -30.56 -10.24
C GLU A 58 -31.47 -31.64 -10.91
N SER A 59 -32.53 -31.26 -11.63
CA SER A 59 -33.33 -32.20 -12.42
C SER A 59 -33.26 -31.84 -13.90
N THR A 60 -32.53 -32.70 -14.64
CA THR A 60 -32.59 -32.92 -16.10
C THR A 60 -32.26 -31.72 -16.99
N ASP A 61 -30.98 -31.39 -17.12
CA ASP A 61 -30.37 -31.11 -18.42
C ASP A 61 -28.84 -31.07 -18.26
N SER A 62 -28.20 -32.21 -18.46
CA SER A 62 -26.79 -32.25 -18.79
C SER A 62 -26.63 -31.65 -20.20
N VAL A 63 -26.59 -30.33 -20.29
CA VAL A 63 -25.98 -29.65 -21.44
C VAL A 63 -24.49 -29.97 -21.33
N ALA A 64 -24.13 -31.16 -21.83
CA ALA A 64 -22.75 -31.51 -22.09
C ALA A 64 -22.24 -30.47 -23.09
N LEU A 65 -21.47 -29.49 -22.60
CA LEU A 65 -20.74 -28.58 -23.46
C LEU A 65 -19.90 -29.45 -24.38
N ASP A 66 -20.14 -29.33 -25.68
CA ASP A 66 -19.41 -30.08 -26.69
C ASP A 66 -17.90 -29.91 -26.44
N ASP A 67 -17.12 -30.99 -26.51
CA ASP A 67 -15.70 -30.98 -26.11
C ASP A 67 -14.90 -29.88 -26.82
N ASP A 68 -15.32 -29.52 -28.03
CA ASP A 68 -14.72 -28.45 -28.82
C ASP A 68 -15.05 -27.04 -28.30
N THR A 69 -16.22 -26.86 -27.68
CA THR A 69 -16.57 -25.63 -26.97
C THR A 69 -15.73 -25.47 -25.71
N ILE A 70 -15.52 -26.56 -24.96
CA ILE A 70 -14.66 -26.58 -23.77
C ILE A 70 -13.20 -26.24 -24.16
N LYS A 71 -12.66 -26.88 -25.20
CA LYS A 71 -11.33 -26.57 -25.73
C LYS A 71 -11.21 -25.11 -26.16
N THR A 72 -12.25 -24.57 -26.80
CA THR A 72 -12.26 -23.16 -27.24
C THR A 72 -12.25 -22.20 -26.05
N ILE A 73 -13.02 -22.48 -25.00
CA ILE A 73 -13.04 -21.68 -23.77
C ILE A 73 -11.67 -21.75 -23.07
N LEU A 74 -11.08 -22.94 -22.96
CA LEU A 74 -9.77 -23.13 -22.37
C LEU A 74 -8.66 -22.41 -23.16
N ALA A 75 -8.70 -22.48 -24.49
CA ALA A 75 -7.77 -21.75 -25.35
C ALA A 75 -7.89 -20.23 -25.14
N LYS A 76 -9.11 -19.69 -25.16
CA LYS A 76 -9.38 -18.26 -24.90
C LYS A 76 -8.90 -17.84 -23.52
N ASN A 77 -9.18 -18.63 -22.48
CA ASN A 77 -8.71 -18.35 -21.12
C ASN A 77 -7.19 -18.39 -21.03
N THR A 78 -6.54 -19.35 -21.70
CA THR A 78 -5.08 -19.44 -21.74
C THR A 78 -4.48 -18.22 -22.44
N THR A 79 -5.01 -17.82 -23.60
CA THR A 79 -4.56 -16.62 -24.31
C THR A 79 -4.77 -15.37 -23.46
N PHE A 80 -5.91 -15.25 -22.79
CA PHE A 80 -6.18 -14.14 -21.89
C PHE A 80 -5.15 -14.08 -20.76
N LEU A 81 -4.92 -15.19 -20.06
CA LEU A 81 -3.93 -15.27 -18.97
C LEU A 81 -2.51 -14.96 -19.47
N VAL A 82 -2.10 -15.49 -20.61
CA VAL A 82 -0.79 -15.20 -21.20
C VAL A 82 -0.65 -13.70 -21.52
N ASN A 83 -1.69 -13.08 -22.07
CA ASN A 83 -1.70 -11.65 -22.33
C ASN A 83 -1.63 -10.83 -21.04
N THR A 84 -2.43 -11.18 -20.02
CA THR A 84 -2.40 -10.51 -18.71
C THR A 84 -1.03 -10.64 -18.04
N ILE A 85 -0.40 -11.81 -18.11
CA ILE A 85 0.95 -12.03 -17.59
C ILE A 85 1.97 -11.18 -18.35
N LYS A 86 1.83 -11.06 -19.68
CA LYS A 86 2.70 -10.22 -20.50
C LYS A 86 2.56 -8.75 -20.15
N GLU A 87 1.34 -8.23 -20.06
CA GLU A 87 1.07 -6.85 -19.63
C GLU A 87 1.59 -6.57 -18.22
N PHE A 88 1.43 -7.54 -17.31
CA PHE A 88 1.96 -7.43 -15.96
C PHE A 88 3.49 -7.37 -15.96
N LYS A 89 4.16 -8.24 -16.74
CA LYS A 89 5.61 -8.20 -16.92
C LYS A 89 6.08 -6.85 -17.47
N GLU A 90 5.43 -6.32 -18.49
CA GLU A 90 5.78 -5.03 -19.08
C GLU A 90 5.66 -3.88 -18.06
N LYS A 91 4.63 -3.90 -17.20
CA LYS A 91 4.47 -2.94 -16.10
C LYS A 91 5.56 -3.09 -15.05
N VAL A 92 5.92 -4.32 -14.67
CA VAL A 92 7.02 -4.59 -13.73
C VAL A 92 8.35 -4.09 -14.30
N ASP A 93 8.66 -4.42 -15.55
CA ASP A 93 9.87 -3.96 -16.23
C ASP A 93 9.95 -2.43 -16.30
N SER A 94 8.81 -1.75 -16.51
CA SER A 94 8.73 -0.27 -16.47
C SER A 94 9.05 0.28 -15.08
N LEU A 95 8.43 -0.29 -14.05
CA LEU A 95 8.66 0.12 -12.66
C LEU A 95 10.11 -0.12 -12.23
N GLU A 96 10.72 -1.24 -12.63
CA GLU A 96 12.13 -1.53 -12.34
C GLU A 96 13.06 -0.50 -12.99
N ARG A 97 12.77 -0.08 -14.23
CA ARG A 97 13.52 0.99 -14.90
C ARG A 97 13.37 2.32 -14.17
N GLU A 98 12.16 2.71 -13.80
CA GLU A 98 11.90 3.94 -13.06
C GLU A 98 12.63 3.97 -11.71
N VAL A 99 12.58 2.86 -10.96
CA VAL A 99 13.33 2.71 -9.70
C VAL A 99 14.83 2.84 -9.94
N THR A 100 15.35 2.27 -11.02
CA THR A 100 16.76 2.37 -11.38
C THR A 100 17.17 3.81 -11.70
N VAL A 101 16.34 4.52 -12.48
CA VAL A 101 16.54 5.94 -12.80
C VAL A 101 16.51 6.80 -11.52
N LEU A 102 15.53 6.59 -10.64
CA LEU A 102 15.42 7.30 -9.37
C LEU A 102 16.62 7.04 -8.46
N LYS A 103 17.05 5.78 -8.33
CA LYS A 103 18.26 5.42 -7.57
C LYS A 103 19.50 6.11 -8.14
N SER A 104 19.66 6.14 -9.47
CA SER A 104 20.80 6.82 -10.12
C SER A 104 20.76 8.34 -9.93
N THR A 105 19.56 8.93 -9.93
CA THR A 105 19.36 10.37 -9.73
C THR A 105 19.66 10.76 -8.28
N LEU A 106 19.19 9.96 -7.32
CA LEU A 106 19.48 10.16 -5.90
C LEU A 106 20.98 10.00 -5.59
N ALA A 107 21.63 8.99 -6.18
CA ALA A 107 23.08 8.82 -6.06
C ALA A 107 23.85 10.04 -6.62
N ARG A 108 23.39 10.60 -7.75
CA ARG A 108 23.98 11.81 -8.34
C ARG A 108 23.74 13.05 -7.48
N GLN A 109 22.52 13.27 -6.97
CA GLN A 109 22.21 14.41 -6.10
C GLN A 109 23.00 14.37 -4.78
N SER A 110 23.10 13.20 -4.15
CA SER A 110 23.88 13.02 -2.93
C SER A 110 25.38 13.21 -3.15
N SER A 111 25.91 12.91 -4.35
CA SER A 111 27.29 13.22 -4.72
C SER A 111 27.54 14.70 -5.04
N ALA A 112 26.57 15.41 -5.63
CA ALA A 112 26.68 16.84 -5.96
C ALA A 112 26.67 17.74 -4.70
N GLN A 113 25.97 17.35 -3.63
CA GLN A 113 26.02 18.07 -2.35
C GLN A 113 27.37 17.96 -1.62
N ARG A 114 28.25 17.02 -1.99
CA ARG A 114 29.57 16.86 -1.37
C ARG A 114 30.68 17.66 -2.05
N MET A 115 30.45 18.28 -3.22
CA MET A 115 31.49 19.02 -3.95
C MET A 115 31.38 20.55 -3.83
N ALA A 116 30.45 21.09 -3.05
CA ALA A 116 30.25 22.54 -2.92
C ALA A 116 31.03 23.22 -1.77
N THR A 117 31.90 22.50 -1.06
CA THR A 117 32.64 23.07 0.09
C THR A 117 34.06 22.52 0.22
N VAL A 118 34.95 22.88 -0.72
CA VAL A 118 36.40 22.86 -0.45
C VAL A 118 37.08 24.04 -1.18
N PRO A 119 37.52 25.11 -0.48
CA PRO A 119 38.58 25.97 -0.98
C PRO A 119 39.93 25.23 -0.89
N PRO A 120 40.90 25.47 -1.79
CA PRO A 120 42.15 24.74 -1.79
C PRO A 120 43.07 25.26 -0.68
N ILE A 121 43.30 24.44 0.34
CA ILE A 121 44.37 24.70 1.32
C ILE A 121 45.61 23.94 0.88
N GLN A 122 46.55 24.69 0.30
CA GLN A 122 47.97 24.34 0.31
C GLN A 122 48.43 24.16 1.75
N GLY A 123 48.99 22.99 2.09
CA GLY A 123 49.64 22.84 3.38
C GLY A 123 49.97 21.41 3.79
N PHE A 124 51.21 21.03 3.53
CA PHE A 124 52.08 20.14 4.30
C PHE A 124 51.72 18.66 4.53
N SER A 125 52.67 17.86 4.07
CA SER A 125 52.88 16.43 4.24
C SER A 125 53.08 15.99 5.70
N GLN A 126 52.69 14.72 5.95
CA GLN A 126 53.24 13.74 6.89
C GLN A 126 53.19 14.08 8.41
N GLN A 127 52.36 13.36 9.17
CA GLN A 127 52.82 12.27 10.05
C GLN A 127 51.65 11.59 10.79
N THR A 128 51.89 10.33 11.13
CA THR A 128 51.06 9.29 11.73
C THR A 128 50.71 9.49 13.22
N GLU A 129 49.70 8.72 13.66
CA GLU A 129 49.31 8.30 15.03
C GLU A 129 48.06 8.94 15.70
N GLN A 130 47.14 8.07 16.14
CA GLN A 130 45.93 8.28 16.97
C GLN A 130 46.24 8.93 18.35
N PRO A 131 45.28 9.27 19.27
CA PRO A 131 43.80 9.37 19.25
C PRO A 131 43.24 10.68 19.93
N ALA A 132 41.90 10.74 20.10
CA ALA A 132 41.12 11.52 21.09
C ALA A 132 40.52 12.90 20.71
N THR A 133 39.19 12.89 20.56
CA THR A 133 38.14 13.87 20.94
C THR A 133 38.51 15.29 21.35
N LYS A 134 37.81 16.29 20.76
CA LYS A 134 37.26 17.45 21.49
C LYS A 134 35.93 17.91 20.90
N SER A 135 35.03 18.16 21.84
CA SER A 135 33.60 18.46 21.79
C SER A 135 33.24 19.87 21.29
N GLU A 136 32.14 19.99 20.54
CA GLU A 136 31.31 21.20 20.50
C GLU A 136 30.02 20.98 21.31
N PRO A 137 29.45 22.04 21.94
CA PRO A 137 28.38 21.90 22.93
C PRO A 137 27.04 21.58 22.27
N ILE A 138 26.47 20.43 22.64
CA ILE A 138 25.13 20.00 22.23
C ILE A 138 24.11 20.92 22.92
N LYS A 139 23.29 21.61 22.13
CA LYS A 139 22.13 22.35 22.62
C LYS A 139 21.12 21.34 23.20
N ASP A 140 20.75 21.51 24.47
CA ASP A 140 19.70 20.73 25.13
C ASP A 140 18.36 20.89 24.39
N HIS A 141 18.03 19.95 23.50
CA HIS A 141 16.70 19.84 22.94
C HIS A 141 15.88 18.91 23.84
N PRO A 142 14.61 19.21 24.21
CA PRO A 142 13.77 18.37 25.07
C PRO A 142 13.42 16.98 24.50
N ARG A 143 14.01 16.63 23.35
CA ARG A 143 13.86 15.34 22.64
C ARG A 143 15.21 14.61 22.47
N SER A 144 16.32 15.25 22.83
CA SER A 144 17.66 14.67 22.88
C SER A 144 18.13 14.75 24.34
N GLY A 145 17.88 13.69 25.11
CA GLY A 145 18.60 13.51 26.37
C GLY A 145 20.08 13.22 26.11
N ASN A 146 20.93 13.40 27.13
CA ASN A 146 22.35 13.04 27.09
C ASN A 146 22.55 11.51 27.11
N TYR A 147 22.15 10.84 26.03
CA TYR A 147 22.41 9.42 25.85
C TYR A 147 23.82 9.23 25.31
N ASN A 148 24.60 8.38 25.98
CA ASN A 148 25.88 7.91 25.46
C ASN A 148 25.62 6.74 24.49
N ASP A 149 26.53 6.49 23.56
CA ASP A 149 26.45 5.34 22.63
C ASP A 149 26.35 3.99 23.38
N THR A 150 26.81 3.93 24.64
CA THR A 150 26.66 2.78 25.53
C THR A 150 25.24 2.55 26.05
N ASP A 151 24.40 3.60 26.06
CA ASP A 151 23.03 3.56 26.57
C ASP A 151 22.06 2.92 25.55
N VAL A 152 22.45 2.88 24.27
CA VAL A 152 21.67 2.28 23.17
C VAL A 152 22.43 1.07 22.59
N SER A 153 22.70 0.08 23.44
CA SER A 153 23.24 -1.21 22.99
C SER A 153 22.10 -2.08 22.44
N ILE A 154 22.19 -2.41 21.15
CA ILE A 154 21.23 -3.27 20.43
C ILE A 154 21.12 -4.65 21.11
N GLU A 155 22.20 -5.14 21.73
CA GLU A 155 22.23 -6.39 22.49
C GLU A 155 21.26 -6.43 23.69
N LYS A 156 20.97 -5.27 24.30
CA LYS A 156 20.01 -5.19 25.41
C LYS A 156 18.56 -5.44 24.96
N PHE A 157 18.24 -5.20 23.69
CA PHE A 157 16.92 -5.51 23.11
C PHE A 157 16.74 -7.00 22.82
N PHE A 158 17.81 -7.71 22.43
CA PHE A 158 17.73 -9.14 22.09
C PHE A 158 17.80 -10.06 23.32
N TYR A 159 18.36 -9.60 24.44
CA TYR A 159 18.51 -10.42 25.65
C TYR A 159 17.37 -10.31 26.68
N MET A 160 16.42 -9.39 26.53
CA MET A 160 15.24 -9.33 27.42
C MET A 160 14.06 -10.23 26.99
N GLY A 161 14.20 -10.98 25.89
CA GLY A 161 13.15 -11.87 25.36
C GLY A 161 13.15 -13.31 25.86
N ASN A 162 14.10 -13.71 26.70
CA ASN A 162 14.15 -15.08 27.27
C ASN A 162 13.99 -15.03 28.80
N LYS A 163 12.75 -14.85 29.26
CA LYS A 163 12.26 -15.33 30.55
C LYS A 163 10.79 -15.70 30.45
#